data_AF-A0A3C1BI23-F1
#
_entry.id   AF-A0A3C1BI23-F1
#
_cell.length_a   1.000
_cell.length_b   1.000
_cell.length_c   1.000
_cell.angle_alpha   90.00
_cell.angle_beta   90.00
_cell.angle_gamma   90.00
#
_symmetry.space_group_name_H-M   'P 1'
#
loop_
_entity.id
_entity.type
_entity.pdbx_description
1 polymer ?
#
loop_
_entity_poly.entity_id
_entity_poly.type
_entity_poly.pdbx_seq_one_letter_code
_entity_poly.pdbx_strand_id
1 'polypeptide(L)' 'EHYNTAQRVKETLQRYKELQDIIAILGMDELSEEDKLVVSRARRVQRFLS' A
#
# COMPACT_ATOMS: atom_id res chain seq x y z
N GLU A 1 -19.26 -11.10 -3.51
CA GLU A 1 -18.12 -10.55 -4.30
C GLU A 1 -17.70 -9.17 -3.83
N HIS A 2 -18.60 -8.18 -3.73
CA HIS A 2 -18.27 -6.83 -3.27
C HIS A 2 -17.56 -6.75 -1.90
N TYR A 3 -18.00 -7.55 -0.92
CA TYR A 3 -17.36 -7.59 0.41
C TYR A 3 -15.89 -7.99 0.33
N ASN A 4 -15.56 -9.04 -0.42
CA ASN A 4 -14.19 -9.52 -0.57
C ASN A 4 -13.31 -8.47 -1.27
N THR A 5 -13.84 -7.79 -2.30
CA THR A 5 -13.13 -6.71 -2.98
C THR A 5 -12.86 -5.54 -2.02
N ALA A 6 -13.85 -5.12 -1.24
CA ALA A 6 -13.68 -4.06 -0.25
C ALA A 6 -12.66 -4.44 0.83
N GLN A 7 -12.67 -5.71 1.28
CA GLN A 7 -11.72 -6.19 2.28
C GLN A 7 -10.28 -6.19 1.75
N ARG A 8 -10.06 -6.66 0.53
CA ARG A 8 -8.73 -6.62 -0.12
C ARG A 8 -8.20 -5.20 -0.31
N VAL A 9 -9.09 -4.25 -0.62
CA VAL A 9 -8.73 -2.82 -0.72
C VAL A 9 -8.29 -2.31 0.67
N LYS A 10 -9.03 -2.62 1.72
CA LYS A 10 -8.66 -2.25 3.10
C LYS A 10 -7.30 -2.83 3.50
N GLU A 11 -7.07 -4.12 3.25
CA GLU A 11 -5.78 -4.79 3.54
C GLU A 11 -4.61 -4.13 2.80
N THR A 12 -4.80 -3.80 1.52
CA THR A 12 -3.77 -3.13 0.71
C THR A 12 -3.43 -1.75 1.26
N LEU A 13 -4.44 -0.97 1.67
CA LEU A 13 -4.24 0.37 2.25
C LEU A 13 -3.64 0.30 3.67
N GLN A 14 -4.01 -0.70 4.46
CA GLN A 14 -3.46 -0.92 5.79
C GLN A 14 -1.95 -1.22 5.71
N ARG A 15 -1.55 -2.16 4.85
CA ARG A 15 -0.15 -2.50 4.64
C ARG A 15 0.64 -1.33 4.05
N TYR A 16 0.03 -0.52 3.19
CA TYR A 16 0.67 0.71 2.70
C TYR A 16 0.95 1.71 3.82
N LYS A 17 0.04 1.86 4.79
CA LYS A 17 0.23 2.75 5.94
C LYS A 17 1.42 2.30 6.81
N GLU A 18 1.53 1.01 7.08
CA GLU A 18 2.67 0.44 7.82
C GLU A 18 4.00 0.68 7.08
N LEU A 19 4.00 0.53 5.75
CA LEU A 19 5.16 0.83 4.93
C LEU A 19 5.46 2.34 4.85
N GLN A 20 4.47 3.23 4.96
CA GLN A 20 4.71 4.68 4.98
C GLN A 20 5.53 5.10 6.20
N ASP A 21 5.27 4.54 7.38
CA ASP A 21 6.04 4.83 8.59
C ASP A 21 7.50 4.38 8.43
N ILE A 22 7.73 3.22 7.82
CA ILE A 22 9.06 2.71 7.49
C ILE A 22 9.75 3.62 6.45
N ILE A 23 9.05 4.00 5.37
CA ILE A 23 9.56 4.90 4.32
C ILE A 23 9.98 6.25 4.91
N ALA A 24 9.21 6.78 5.87
CA ALA A 24 9.50 8.06 6.49
C ALA A 24 10.80 8.05 7.31
N ILE A 25 11.21 6.88 7.83
CA ILE A 25 12.42 6.71 8.63
C ILE A 25 13.61 6.30 7.75
N LEU A 26 13.43 5.33 6.86
CA LEU A 26 14.52 4.68 6.12
C LEU A 26 14.64 5.16 4.66
N GLY A 27 13.59 5.72 4.07
CA GLY A 27 13.51 6.02 2.64
C GLY A 27 12.96 4.86 1.80
N MET A 28 12.61 5.16 0.54
CA MET A 28 11.98 4.18 -0.38
C MET A 28 12.96 3.11 -0.89
N ASP A 29 14.25 3.41 -0.93
CA ASP A 29 15.26 2.54 -1.55
C ASP A 29 15.59 1.31 -0.68
N GLU A 30 15.33 1.42 0.62
CA GLU A 30 15.53 0.38 1.64
C GLU A 30 14.43 -0.70 1.65
N LEU A 31 13.36 -0.51 0.88
CA LEU A 31 12.29 -1.49 0.77
C LEU A 31 12.68 -2.67 -0.13
N SER A 32 12.15 -3.83 0.20
CA SER A 32 12.16 -4.98 -0.71
C SER A 32 11.40 -4.65 -2.00
N GLU A 33 11.76 -5.32 -3.11
CA GLU A 33 11.04 -5.13 -4.38
C GLU A 33 9.55 -5.51 -4.27
N GLU A 34 9.20 -6.46 -3.41
CA GLU A 34 7.81 -6.81 -3.12
C GLU A 34 7.06 -5.66 -2.44
N ASP A 35 7.66 -5.04 -1.43
CA ASP A 35 7.03 -3.92 -0.72
C ASP A 35 6.92 -2.68 -1.61
N LYS A 36 7.91 -2.43 -2.49
CA LYS A 36 7.81 -1.39 -3.53
C LYS A 36 6.61 -1.63 -4.44
N LEU A 37 6.33 -2.88 -4.83
CA LEU A 37 5.13 -3.23 -5.60
C LEU A 37 3.84 -2.99 -4.81
N VAL A 38 3.80 -3.32 -3.51
CA VAL A 38 2.66 -3.05 -2.63
C VAL A 38 2.37 -1.55 -2.55
N VAL A 39 3.40 -0.73 -2.30
CA VAL A 39 3.32 0.74 -2.28
C VAL A 39 2.79 1.30 -3.59
N SER A 40 3.30 0.81 -4.72
CA SER A 40 2.87 1.24 -6.06
C SER A 40 1.38 0.93 -6.31
N ARG A 41 0.92 -0.27 -5.94
CA ARG A 41 -0.48 -0.68 -6.06
C ARG A 41 -1.38 0.15 -5.14
N ALA A 42 -1.01 0.30 -3.88
CA ALA A 42 -1.77 1.08 -2.92
C ALA A 42 -1.92 2.55 -3.33
N ARG A 43 -0.85 3.18 -3.85
CA ARG A 43 -0.91 4.54 -4.40
C ARG A 43 -1.89 4.66 -5.57
N ARG A 44 -1.97 3.66 -6.45
CA ARG A 44 -2.96 3.65 -7.55
C ARG A 44 -4.39 3.54 -7.01
N VAL A 45 -4.61 2.66 -6.03
CA VAL A 45 -5.92 2.50 -5.38
C VAL A 45 -6.35 3.77 -4.65
N GLN A 46 -5.46 4.39 -3.88
CA GLN A 46 -5.74 5.64 -3.16
C GLN A 46 -6.12 6.78 -4.12
N ARG A 47 -5.41 6.92 -5.24
CA ARG A 47 -5.73 7.93 -6.26
C ARG A 47 -7.04 7.66 -7.00
N PHE A 48 -7.43 6.40 -7.15
CA PHE A 48 -8.70 6.04 -7.78
C PHE A 48 -9.91 6.35 -6.89
N LEU A 49 -9.72 6.33 -5.56
CA LEU A 49 -10.76 6.62 -4.56
C LEU A 49 -10.86 8.11 -4.18
N SER A 50 -9.97 8.95 -4.72
CA SER A 50 -9.96 10.40 -4.51
C SER A 50 -10.55 11.13 -5.69
#